data_AF-A0A1X1TH44-F1
#
_entry.id   AF-A0A1X1TH44-F1
#
_cell.length_a   1.000
_cell.length_b   1.000
_cell.length_c   1.000
_cell.angle_alpha   90.00
_cell.angle_beta   90.00
_cell.angle_gamma   90.00
#
_symmetry.space_group_name_H-M   'P 1'
#
loop_
_entity.id
_entity.type
_entity.pdbx_description
1 polymer ?
#
loop_
_entity_poly.entity_id
_entity_poly.type
_entity_poly.pdbx_seq_one_letter_code
_entity_poly.pdbx_strand_id
1 'polypeptide(L)' 'MVIDGEPNIRVDMSLTSDFGDSTHAGYVVAVTQVTTAIPAVCAAPAGVLTYLDLPPHGARPALTAADMRTARFRRTTLRR' A
#
# COMPACT_ATOMS: atom_id res chain seq x y z
N MET A 1 0.57 -15.50 13.75
CA MET A 1 2.03 -15.30 13.60
C MET A 1 2.70 -15.36 14.96
N VAL A 2 3.83 -16.06 15.08
CA VAL A 2 4.63 -16.14 16.31
C VAL A 2 6.05 -15.69 15.98
N ILE A 3 6.63 -14.86 16.82
CA ILE A 3 8.05 -14.48 16.81
C ILE A 3 8.62 -14.94 18.16
N ASP A 4 9.46 -15.97 18.13
CA ASP A 4 10.19 -16.43 19.30
C ASP A 4 11.45 -15.57 19.50
N GLY A 5 11.75 -15.19 20.74
CA GLY A 5 12.86 -14.28 21.09
C GLY A 5 12.66 -13.59 22.43
N GLU A 6 13.32 -12.45 22.63
CA GLU A 6 13.00 -11.56 23.74
C GLU A 6 12.75 -10.13 23.20
N PRO A 7 11.54 -9.59 23.35
CA PRO A 7 10.34 -10.25 23.88
C PRO A 7 9.78 -11.30 22.91
N ASN A 8 9.14 -12.34 23.46
CA ASN A 8 8.33 -13.27 22.68
C ASN A 8 7.02 -12.59 22.26
N ILE A 9 6.66 -12.67 20.97
CA ILE A 9 5.49 -11.99 20.42
C ILE A 9 4.57 -12.99 19.72
N ARG A 10 3.28 -12.97 20.06
CA ARG A 10 2.23 -13.72 19.38
C ARG A 10 1.15 -12.77 18.86
N VAL A 11 0.83 -12.89 17.58
CA VAL A 11 -0.21 -12.11 16.90
C VAL A 11 -1.23 -13.06 16.29
N ASP A 12 -2.49 -12.87 16.64
CA ASP A 12 -3.64 -13.47 15.97
C ASP A 12 -4.36 -12.37 15.18
N MET A 13 -4.73 -12.66 13.94
CA MET A 13 -5.36 -11.70 13.03
C MET A 13 -6.33 -12.40 12.10
N SER A 14 -7.56 -11.86 12.06
CA SER A 14 -8.58 -12.24 11.09
C SER A 14 -8.98 -11.02 10.25
N LEU A 15 -9.28 -11.27 8.98
CA LEU A 15 -9.82 -10.25 8.09
C LEU A 15 -11.34 -10.44 8.00
N THR A 16 -12.08 -9.42 8.37
CA THR A 16 -13.55 -9.41 8.36
C THR A 16 -14.06 -8.22 7.55
N SER A 17 -15.27 -8.35 7.00
CA SER A 17 -15.94 -7.30 6.25
C SER A 17 -17.44 -7.35 6.49
N ASP A 18 -18.09 -6.19 6.49
CA ASP A 18 -19.56 -6.10 6.49
C ASP A 18 -20.16 -6.44 5.12
N PHE A 19 -19.33 -6.51 4.06
CA PHE A 19 -19.74 -6.67 2.66
C PHE A 19 -19.49 -8.06 2.08
N GLY A 20 -19.07 -9.03 2.91
CA GLY A 20 -18.80 -10.38 2.44
C GLY A 20 -17.89 -11.16 3.39
N ASP A 21 -17.36 -12.27 2.89
CA ASP A 21 -16.45 -13.13 3.65
C ASP A 21 -15.02 -12.55 3.73
N SER A 22 -14.11 -13.31 4.35
CA SER A 22 -12.70 -12.94 4.50
C SER A 22 -11.98 -12.68 3.17
N THR A 23 -12.50 -13.19 2.05
CA THR A 23 -11.96 -12.94 0.71
C THR A 23 -12.19 -11.49 0.31
N HIS A 24 -13.39 -10.96 0.55
CA HIS A 24 -13.67 -9.54 0.32
C HIS A 24 -12.71 -8.67 1.13
N ALA A 25 -12.58 -8.96 2.42
CA ALA A 25 -11.66 -8.23 3.31
C ALA A 25 -10.20 -8.34 2.83
N GLY A 26 -9.78 -9.53 2.37
CA GLY A 26 -8.46 -9.77 1.79
C GLY A 26 -8.19 -8.91 0.55
N TYR A 27 -9.14 -8.81 -0.37
CA TYR A 27 -9.01 -7.94 -1.55
C TYR A 27 -8.91 -6.48 -1.17
N VAL A 28 -9.75 -6.00 -0.24
CA VAL A 28 -9.70 -4.62 0.23
C VAL A 28 -8.33 -4.31 0.83
N VAL A 29 -7.78 -5.19 1.67
CA VAL A 29 -6.44 -5.01 2.24
C VAL A 29 -5.36 -4.97 1.16
N ALA A 30 -5.40 -5.90 0.20
CA ALA A 30 -4.40 -5.96 -0.88
C ALA A 30 -4.40 -4.69 -1.74
N VAL A 31 -5.59 -4.23 -2.17
CA VAL A 31 -5.72 -3.02 -3.00
C VAL A 31 -5.35 -1.77 -2.21
N THR A 32 -5.69 -1.70 -0.92
CA THR A 32 -5.37 -0.54 -0.06
C THR A 32 -3.86 -0.37 0.09
N GLN A 33 -3.13 -1.46 0.30
CA GLN A 33 -1.66 -1.44 0.40
C GLN A 33 -1.03 -0.92 -0.89
N VAL A 34 -1.42 -1.47 -2.05
CA VAL A 34 -0.88 -1.06 -3.36
C VAL A 34 -1.15 0.41 -3.65
N THR A 35 -2.38 0.88 -3.43
CA THR A 35 -2.76 2.27 -3.72
C THR A 35 -2.07 3.27 -2.80
N THR A 36 -1.88 2.91 -1.52
CA THR A 36 -1.19 3.79 -0.56
C THR A 36 0.32 3.84 -0.81
N ALA A 37 0.91 2.81 -1.41
CA ALA A 37 2.33 2.78 -1.78
C ALA A 37 2.68 3.70 -2.96
N ILE A 38 1.71 4.07 -3.82
CA ILE A 38 1.94 4.80 -5.07
C ILE A 38 2.85 6.04 -4.92
N PRO A 39 2.64 6.95 -3.93
CA PRO A 39 3.50 8.12 -3.77
C PRO A 39 4.95 7.76 -3.49
N ALA A 40 5.17 6.76 -2.63
CA ALA A 40 6.52 6.31 -2.27
C ALA A 40 7.22 5.70 -3.50
N VAL A 41 6.51 4.90 -4.29
CA VAL A 41 7.03 4.33 -5.54
C VAL A 41 7.37 5.41 -6.56
N CYS A 42 6.50 6.42 -6.74
CA CYS A 42 6.75 7.51 -7.68
C CYS A 42 7.94 8.40 -7.27
N ALA A 43 8.23 8.51 -5.98
CA ALA A 43 9.35 9.29 -5.46
C ALA A 43 10.67 8.49 -5.40
N ALA A 44 10.62 7.18 -5.55
CA ALA A 44 11.78 6.32 -5.40
C ALA A 44 12.70 6.33 -6.65
N PRO A 45 13.98 5.97 -6.48
CA PRO A 45 14.89 5.75 -7.61
C PRO A 45 14.37 4.66 -8.56
N ALA A 46 14.73 4.75 -9.85
CA ALA A 46 14.41 3.72 -10.82
C ALA A 46 15.12 2.39 -10.47
N GLY A 47 14.39 1.28 -10.53
CA GLY A 47 14.91 -0.05 -10.24
C GLY A 47 13.82 -1.00 -9.74
N VAL A 48 14.22 -2.23 -9.43
CA VAL A 48 13.35 -3.20 -8.74
C VAL A 48 13.51 -2.96 -7.24
N LEU A 49 12.47 -2.44 -6.62
CA LEU A 49 12.40 -2.17 -5.19
C LEU A 49 11.41 -3.12 -4.52
N THR A 50 11.71 -3.50 -3.29
CA THR A 50 10.87 -4.35 -2.45
C THR A 50 10.11 -3.50 -1.42
N TYR A 51 9.21 -4.13 -0.66
CA TYR A 51 8.47 -3.46 0.41
C TYR A 51 9.40 -2.82 1.46
N LEU A 52 10.55 -3.44 1.76
CA LEU A 52 11.49 -2.92 2.77
C LEU A 52 12.34 -1.74 2.27
N ASP A 53 12.39 -1.52 0.96
CA ASP A 53 13.14 -0.40 0.37
C ASP A 53 12.31 0.89 0.35
N LEU A 54 11.03 0.82 0.72
CA LEU A 54 10.10 1.95 0.75
C LEU A 54 9.68 2.25 2.19
N PRO A 55 9.28 3.51 2.49
CA PRO A 55 8.67 3.83 3.76
C PRO A 55 7.43 2.95 4.05
N PRO A 56 7.23 2.49 5.31
CA PRO A 56 6.04 1.75 5.69
C PRO A 56 4.77 2.54 5.38
N HIS A 57 3.79 1.87 4.78
CA HIS A 57 2.51 2.46 4.39
C HIS A 57 1.35 1.67 5.00
N GLY A 58 0.48 2.38 5.72
CA GLY A 58 -0.70 1.80 6.37
C GLY A 58 -1.97 2.04 5.56
N ALA A 59 -3.14 1.76 6.15
CA ALA A 59 -4.43 2.03 5.50
C ALA A 59 -4.80 3.52 5.43
N ARG A 60 -3.96 4.42 5.95
CA ARG A 60 -4.20 5.87 5.89
C ARG A 60 -3.95 6.35 4.46
N PRO A 61 -4.92 7.01 3.81
CA PRO A 61 -4.73 7.48 2.44
C PRO A 61 -3.58 8.49 2.39
N ALA A 62 -2.53 8.15 1.64
CA ALA A 62 -1.38 9.00 1.39
C ALA A 62 -1.63 10.04 0.27
N LEU A 63 -2.67 9.82 -0.53
CA LEU A 63 -3.13 10.73 -1.59
C LEU A 63 -4.59 11.08 -1.33
N THR A 64 -4.90 12.37 -1.42
CA THR A 64 -6.29 12.83 -1.48
C THR A 64 -6.83 12.73 -2.91
N ALA A 65 -8.15 12.82 -3.06
CA ALA A 65 -8.78 12.89 -4.38
C ALA A 65 -8.28 14.10 -5.22
N ALA A 66 -7.80 15.16 -4.58
CA ALA A 66 -7.19 16.30 -5.25
C ALA A 66 -5.81 15.94 -5.85
N ASP A 67 -4.98 15.20 -5.10
CA ASP A 67 -3.63 14.82 -5.53
C ASP A 67 -3.63 13.90 -6.76
N MET A 68 -4.63 13.01 -6.86
CA MET A 68 -4.77 12.10 -8.01
C MET A 68 -5.12 12.83 -9.32
N ARG A 69 -5.83 13.97 -9.26
CA ARG A 69 -6.18 14.75 -10.45
C ARG A 69 -4.96 15.42 -11.07
N THR A 70 -4.00 15.84 -10.24
CA THR A 70 -2.77 16.52 -10.65
C THR A 70 -1.75 15.55 -11.26
N ALA A 71 -1.68 14.31 -10.78
CA ALA A 71 -0.79 13.27 -11.31
C ALA A 71 -1.14 12.85 -12.76
N ARG A 72 -2.42 12.97 -13.16
CA ARG A 72 -2.90 12.60 -14.50
C ARG A 72 -2.40 13.51 -15.63
N PHE A 73 -1.83 14.68 -15.32
CA PHE A 73 -1.47 15.69 -16.32
C PHE A 73 0.00 15.64 -16.79
N ARG A 74 0.88 14.86 -16.13
CA ARG A 74 2.31 14.80 -16.50
C ARG A 74 2.67 13.77 -17.57
N ARG A 75 1.69 13.00 -18.11
CA ARG A 75 1.95 11.93 -19.09
C ARG A 75 1.86 12.36 -20.56
N THR A 76 1.49 13.61 -20.87
CA THR A 76 1.26 14.08 -22.24
C THR A 76 2.45 14.76 -22.92
N THR A 77 3.58 14.97 -22.23
CA THR A 77 4.74 15.71 -22.77
C THR A 77 5.98 14.85 -23.10
N LEU A 78 5.86 13.51 -23.11
CA LEU A 78 6.92 12.63 -23.63
C LEU A 78 6.55 12.04 -25.00
N ARG A 79 6.29 12.92 -25.96
CA ARG A 79 6.42 12.66 -27.40
C ARG A 79 7.20 13.81 -28.02
N ARG A 80 8.51 13.67 -28.11
CA ARG A 80 9.37 14.27 -29.13
C ARG A 80 10.68 13.49 -29.17
#